data_AF-A0AA42X2B0-F1
#
_entry.id   AF-A0AA42X2B0-F1
#
_cell.length_a   1.000
_cell.length_b   1.000
_cell.length_c   1.000
_cell.angle_alpha   90.00
_cell.angle_beta   90.00
_cell.angle_gamma   90.00
#
_symmetry.space_group_name_H-M   'P 1'
#
loop_
_entity.id
_entity.type
_entity.pdbx_description
1 polymer ?
#
loop_
_entity_poly.entity_id
_entity_poly.type
_entity_poly.pdbx_seq_one_letter_code
_entity_poly.pdbx_strand_id
1 'polypeptide(L)'
;MADTPHSNNGLQHLRWFAESLMRDAELPDRQVTVMHRDLFRRAGIQWRDGQDLVELLASLDLQQLSGLISQLRDGDDDEEE
;
A
#
# COMPACT_ATOMS: atom_id res chain seq x y z
N MET A 1 -25.38 3.88 24.03
CA MET A 1 -23.96 4.29 23.93
C MET A 1 -23.47 3.63 22.66
N ALA A 2 -23.27 4.41 21.59
CA ALA A 2 -22.98 3.89 20.26
C ALA A 2 -21.50 3.48 20.19
N ASP A 3 -21.27 2.21 19.91
CA ASP A 3 -19.98 1.63 19.55
C ASP A 3 -19.61 2.14 18.16
N THR A 4 -18.53 2.92 18.05
CA THR A 4 -18.15 3.61 16.81
C THR A 4 -17.36 2.67 15.90
N PRO A 5 -17.88 2.21 14.74
CA PRO A 5 -17.09 1.41 13.79
C PRO A 5 -16.07 2.25 12.97
N HIS A 6 -15.75 3.47 13.41
CA HIS A 6 -15.01 4.45 12.60
C HIS A 6 -13.56 4.04 12.29
N SER A 7 -12.94 3.22 13.14
CA SER A 7 -11.56 2.75 12.92
C SER A 7 -11.43 1.75 11.77
N ASN A 8 -12.46 0.92 11.52
CA ASN A 8 -12.44 -0.02 10.40
C ASN A 8 -12.64 0.68 9.06
N ASN A 9 -13.44 1.76 9.02
CA ASN A 9 -13.68 2.51 7.78
C ASN A 9 -12.42 3.24 7.28
N GLY A 10 -11.60 3.79 8.20
CA GLY A 10 -10.34 4.45 7.83
C GLY A 10 -9.32 3.48 7.23
N LEU A 11 -9.19 2.29 7.81
CA LEU A 11 -8.34 1.21 7.28
C LEU A 11 -8.79 0.72 5.91
N GLN A 12 -10.09 0.49 5.74
CA GLN A 12 -10.67 0.09 4.45
C GLN A 12 -10.43 1.16 3.37
N HIS A 13 -10.56 2.44 3.73
CA HIS A 13 -10.29 3.56 2.83
C HIS A 13 -8.81 3.59 2.41
N LEU A 14 -7.88 3.51 3.36
CA LEU A 14 -6.45 3.51 3.06
C LEU A 14 -6.04 2.32 2.21
N ARG A 15 -6.64 1.15 2.46
CA ARG A 15 -6.43 -0.05 1.66
C ARG A 15 -6.88 0.14 0.21
N TRP A 16 -8.11 0.63 0.00
CA TRP A 16 -8.62 0.93 -1.33
C TRP A 16 -7.78 2.00 -2.03
N PHE A 17 -7.34 3.02 -1.29
CA PHE A 17 -6.50 4.08 -1.84
C PHE A 17 -5.12 3.59 -2.27
N ALA A 18 -4.47 2.76 -1.44
CA ALA A 18 -3.20 2.12 -1.80
C ALA A 18 -3.35 1.22 -3.04
N GLU A 19 -4.43 0.44 -3.13
CA GLU A 19 -4.75 -0.37 -4.31
C GLU A 19 -4.94 0.51 -5.56
N SER A 20 -5.65 1.64 -5.43
CA SER A 20 -5.86 2.59 -6.53
C SER A 20 -4.55 3.22 -7.00
N LEU A 21 -3.68 3.67 -6.09
CA LEU A 21 -2.36 4.23 -6.43
C LEU A 21 -1.48 3.21 -7.14
N MET A 22 -1.51 1.96 -6.68
CA MET A 22 -0.72 0.91 -7.31
C MET A 22 -1.24 0.59 -8.72
N ARG A 23 -2.56 0.57 -8.90
CA ARG A 23 -3.18 0.39 -10.21
C ARG A 23 -2.87 1.55 -11.17
N ASP A 24 -2.82 2.77 -10.65
CA ASP A 24 -2.50 3.99 -11.41
C ASP A 24 -1.04 3.95 -11.89
N ALA A 25 -0.12 3.53 -11.03
CA ALA A 25 1.29 3.28 -11.37
C ALA A 25 1.52 1.99 -12.21
N GLU A 26 0.47 1.47 -12.86
CA GLU A 26 0.47 0.26 -13.71
C GLU A 26 1.18 -0.96 -13.07
N LEU A 27 1.15 -1.07 -11.75
CA LEU A 27 1.78 -2.18 -11.05
C LEU A 27 1.09 -3.50 -11.40
N PRO A 28 1.86 -4.53 -11.79
CA PRO A 28 1.30 -5.85 -11.94
C PRO A 28 0.87 -6.38 -10.56
N ASP A 29 -0.40 -6.73 -10.43
CA ASP A 29 -1.03 -7.29 -9.21
C ASP A 29 -0.27 -8.51 -8.63
N ARG A 30 0.51 -9.21 -9.47
CA ARG A 30 1.30 -10.38 -9.11
C ARG A 30 2.81 -10.26 -9.33
N GLN A 31 3.29 -9.23 -10.03
CA GLN A 31 4.71 -9.06 -10.37
C GLN A 31 5.21 -7.71 -9.87
N VAL A 32 5.58 -7.71 -8.60
CA VAL A 32 6.22 -6.58 -7.95
C VAL A 32 7.69 -6.54 -8.38
N THR A 33 8.05 -5.60 -9.25
CA THR A 33 9.43 -5.40 -9.69
C THR A 33 10.37 -5.13 -8.50
N VAL A 34 11.69 -5.25 -8.71
CA VAL A 34 12.71 -5.02 -7.66
C VAL A 34 12.53 -3.65 -6.99
N MET A 35 12.17 -2.63 -7.77
CA MET A 35 11.91 -1.27 -7.29
C MET A 35 10.75 -1.22 -6.29
N HIS A 36 9.65 -1.90 -6.62
CA HIS A 36 8.48 -1.96 -5.75
C HIS A 36 8.72 -2.79 -4.48
N ARG A 37 9.52 -3.86 -4.56
CA ARG A 37 9.95 -4.59 -3.36
C ARG A 37 10.73 -3.70 -2.40
N ASP A 38 11.53 -2.78 -2.94
CA ASP A 38 12.24 -1.79 -2.12
C ASP A 38 11.26 -0.82 -1.46
N LEU A 39 10.24 -0.36 -2.20
CA LEU A 39 9.16 0.47 -1.68
C LEU A 39 8.43 -0.20 -0.50
N PHE A 40 8.00 -1.45 -0.67
CA PHE A 40 7.40 -2.25 0.42
C PHE A 40 8.37 -2.37 1.60
N ARG A 41 9.65 -2.68 1.34
CA ARG A 41 10.67 -2.80 2.39
C ARG A 41 10.85 -1.49 3.17
N ARG A 42 10.84 -0.33 2.51
CA ARG A 42 10.94 0.99 3.15
C ARG A 42 9.73 1.28 4.04
N ALA A 43 8.55 0.81 3.66
CA ALA A 43 7.35 0.83 4.49
C ALA A 43 7.35 -0.25 5.61
N GLY A 44 8.42 -1.04 5.76
CA GLY A 44 8.51 -2.13 6.73
C GLY A 44 7.67 -3.35 6.37
N ILE A 45 7.30 -3.49 5.10
CA ILE A 45 6.46 -4.57 4.58
C ILE A 45 7.35 -5.57 3.84
N GLN A 46 7.25 -6.84 4.22
CA GLN A 46 7.99 -7.90 3.56
C GLN A 46 7.18 -8.50 2.40
N TRP A 47 7.61 -8.22 1.17
CA TRP A 47 7.02 -8.86 -0.02
C TRP A 47 7.50 -10.32 -0.18
N ARG A 48 6.56 -11.24 -0.38
CA ARG A 48 6.81 -12.66 -0.69
C ARG A 48 6.51 -12.93 -2.16
N ASP A 49 7.45 -13.58 -2.86
CA ASP A 49 7.25 -13.98 -4.26
C ASP A 49 6.05 -14.93 -4.39
N GLY A 50 5.14 -14.63 -5.32
CA GLY A 50 3.89 -15.38 -5.54
C GLY A 50 2.75 -15.03 -4.58
N GLN A 51 2.93 -14.05 -3.69
CA GLN A 51 1.86 -13.54 -2.84
C GLN A 51 0.96 -12.55 -3.62
N ASP A 52 -0.33 -12.59 -3.32
CA ASP A 52 -1.31 -11.69 -3.92
C ASP A 52 -1.27 -10.31 -3.25
N LEU A 53 -1.28 -9.24 -4.04
CA LEU A 53 -1.22 -7.88 -3.54
C LEU A 53 -2.44 -7.55 -2.67
N VAL A 54 -3.63 -8.00 -3.08
CA VAL A 54 -4.88 -7.74 -2.36
C VAL A 54 -4.85 -8.41 -0.99
N GLU A 55 -4.36 -9.66 -0.92
CA GLU A 55 -4.18 -10.38 0.35
C GLU A 55 -3.13 -9.73 1.25
N LEU A 56 -2.01 -9.26 0.68
CA LEU A 56 -1.00 -8.52 1.43
C LEU A 56 -1.63 -7.28 2.06
N LEU A 57 -2.26 -6.43 1.26
CA LEU A 57 -2.90 -5.20 1.71
C LEU A 57 -3.99 -5.47 2.77
N ALA A 58 -4.64 -6.63 2.72
CA ALA A 58 -5.60 -7.07 3.74
C ALA A 58 -4.96 -7.29 5.10
N SER A 59 -3.72 -7.77 5.09
CA SER A 59 -2.97 -8.15 6.29
C SER A 59 -2.20 -6.99 6.93
N LEU A 60 -2.12 -5.84 6.25
CA LEU A 60 -1.37 -4.68 6.73
C LEU A 60 -2.15 -3.89 7.78
N ASP A 61 -1.42 -3.43 8.79
CA ASP A 61 -1.92 -2.47 9.77
C ASP A 61 -1.89 -1.03 9.25
N LEU A 62 -2.57 -0.13 9.96
CA LEU A 62 -2.70 1.29 9.61
C LEU A 62 -1.35 1.97 9.36
N GLN A 63 -0.36 1.70 10.22
CA GLN A 63 0.97 2.28 10.12
C GLN A 63 1.70 1.81 8.84
N GLN A 64 1.54 0.54 8.46
CA GLN A 64 2.16 -0.02 7.27
C GLN A 64 1.48 0.50 6.00
N LEU A 65 0.15 0.57 5.98
CA LEU A 65 -0.62 1.17 4.87
C LEU A 65 -0.28 2.65 4.69
N SER A 66 -0.23 3.41 5.78
CA SER A 66 0.15 4.82 5.73
C SER A 66 1.59 4.99 5.21
N GLY A 67 2.53 4.18 5.69
CA GLY A 67 3.91 4.20 5.20
C GLY A 67 4.01 3.84 3.72
N LEU A 68 3.26 2.83 3.27
CA LEU A 68 3.20 2.43 1.87
C LEU A 68 2.68 3.56 0.97
N ILE A 69 1.58 4.21 1.36
CA ILE A 69 1.01 5.34 0.63
C ILE A 69 1.99 6.50 0.56
N SER A 70 2.68 6.81 1.67
CA SER A 70 3.71 7.85 1.68
C SER A 70 4.85 7.53 0.71
N GLN A 71 5.30 6.28 0.63
CA GLN A 71 6.35 5.87 -0.30
C GLN A 71 5.89 5.84 -1.76
N LEU A 72 4.63 5.44 -2.03
CA LEU A 72 4.04 5.50 -3.37
C LEU A 72 3.92 6.94 -3.87
N ARG A 73 3.55 7.87 -3.00
CA ARG A 73 3.45 9.29 -3.33
C ARG A 73 4.81 9.96 -3.49
N ASP A 74 5.80 9.57 -2.68
CA ASP A 74 7.18 10.07 -2.76
C ASP A 74 7.91 9.55 -4.01
N GLY A 75 7.64 8.31 -4.42
CA GLY A 75 8.21 7.74 -5.64
C GLY A 75 7.56 8.19 -6.96
N ASP A 76 6.40 8.84 -6.89
CA ASP A 76 5.71 9.49 -8.03
C ASP A 76 6.12 10.97 -8.17
N ASP A 77 6.76 11.54 -7.15
CA ASP A 77 7.25 12.93 -7.09
C ASP A 77 8.69 13.07 -7.65
N ASP A 78 9.15 12.11 -8.47
CA ASP A 78 10.40 12.23 -9.25
C ASP A 78 10.15 13.09 -10.51
N GLU A 79 9.46 14.23 -10.38
CA GLU A 79 9.32 15.24 -11.45
C GLU A 79 8.85 16.63 -10.94
N GLU A 80 9.55 17.30 -10.01
CA GLU A 80 9.70 18.78 -10.02
C GLU A 80 10.82 19.34 -9.08
N GLU A 81 12.04 19.50 -9.62
CA GLU A 81 12.89 20.73 -9.64
C GLU A 81 14.41 20.43 -9.75
#